data_AF-A0A4U8UF01-F1
#
_entry.id   AF-A0A4U8UF01-F1
#
_cell.length_a   1.000
_cell.length_b   1.000
_cell.length_c   1.000
_cell.angle_alpha   90.00
_cell.angle_beta   90.00
_cell.angle_gamma   90.00
#
_symmetry.space_group_name_H-M   'P 1'
#
loop_
_entity.id
_entity.type
_entity.pdbx_description
1 polymer ?
#
loop_
_entity_poly.entity_id
_entity_poly.type
_entity_poly.pdbx_seq_one_letter_code
_entity_poly.pdbx_strand_id
1 'polypeptide(L)'
;MATNGYISINKFIDQLPMVGNWEMDIIIVFFVFAYIGFFIPESFTATIVILALGMLITSLINKLKKSKVRGFFKHILYMVGIKKTKTFPPSYMRYF
;
A
#
# COMPACT_ATOMS: atom_id res chain seq x y z
N MET A 1 -20.00 35.88 -22.93
CA MET A 1 -19.75 35.09 -21.69
C MET A 1 -18.94 33.87 -22.10
N ALA A 2 -17.62 33.90 -21.88
CA ALA A 2 -16.74 32.79 -22.26
C ALA A 2 -16.96 31.63 -21.28
N THR A 3 -17.55 30.54 -21.76
CA THR A 3 -17.73 29.30 -21.01
C THR A 3 -16.35 28.66 -20.83
N ASN A 4 -15.75 28.93 -19.68
CA ASN A 4 -14.50 28.36 -19.19
C ASN A 4 -14.49 26.83 -19.39
N GLY A 5 -13.74 26.36 -20.40
CA GLY A 5 -13.66 24.97 -20.85
C GLY A 5 -12.85 24.04 -19.93
N TYR A 6 -12.98 24.19 -18.61
CA TYR A 6 -12.36 23.29 -17.66
C TYR A 6 -13.20 22.02 -17.55
N ILE A 7 -12.81 21.00 -18.30
CA ILE A 7 -13.34 19.65 -18.15
C ILE A 7 -12.81 19.11 -16.81
N SER A 8 -13.69 18.89 -15.85
CA SER A 8 -13.36 18.28 -14.56
C SER A 8 -13.10 16.78 -14.76
N ILE A 9 -11.89 16.44 -15.19
CA ILE A 9 -11.45 15.06 -15.32
C ILE A 9 -11.32 14.48 -13.90
N ASN A 10 -12.15 13.49 -13.59
CA ASN A 10 -12.12 12.80 -12.31
C ASN A 10 -10.75 12.16 -12.10
N LYS A 11 -10.10 12.46 -10.95
CA LYS A 11 -8.77 11.98 -10.54
C LYS A 11 -8.61 10.45 -10.63
N PHE A 12 -9.72 9.72 -10.63
CA PHE A 12 -9.75 8.26 -10.65
C PHE A 12 -9.92 7.64 -12.05
N ILE A 13 -9.95 8.45 -13.12
CA ILE A 13 -10.12 7.94 -14.51
C ILE A 13 -9.03 6.94 -14.92
N ASP A 14 -7.79 7.12 -14.45
CA ASP A 14 -6.66 6.24 -14.78
C ASP A 14 -6.41 5.14 -13.73
N GLN A 15 -7.27 5.02 -12.71
CA GLN A 15 -7.13 3.93 -11.75
C GLN A 15 -7.72 2.66 -12.35
N LEU A 16 -6.83 1.77 -12.79
CA LEU A 16 -7.16 0.38 -13.10
C LEU A 16 -7.96 -0.20 -11.91
N PRO A 17 -9.07 -0.90 -12.15
CA PRO A 17 -9.81 -1.56 -11.08
C PRO A 17 -8.88 -2.57 -10.40
N MET A 18 -8.37 -2.21 -9.23
CA MET A 18 -7.48 -3.05 -8.42
C MET A 18 -8.31 -4.07 -7.64
N VAL A 19 -9.10 -4.89 -8.35
CA VAL A 19 -9.85 -5.99 -7.74
C VAL A 19 -8.84 -7.09 -7.40
N GLY A 20 -8.71 -7.41 -6.11
CA GLY A 20 -7.86 -8.50 -5.61
C GLY A 20 -6.42 -8.12 -5.25
N ASN A 21 -5.68 -7.38 -6.06
CA ASN A 21 -4.21 -7.32 -5.89
C ASN A 21 -3.68 -6.60 -4.63
N TRP A 22 -4.44 -5.69 -4.01
CA TRP A 22 -3.87 -4.89 -2.91
C TRP A 22 -3.91 -5.58 -1.54
N GLU A 23 -4.88 -6.46 -1.30
CA GLU A 23 -5.08 -7.11 0.00
C GLU A 23 -4.79 -8.62 -0.03
N MET A 24 -4.69 -9.24 -1.22
CA MET A 24 -4.44 -10.68 -1.36
C MET A 24 -3.15 -11.14 -0.67
N ASP A 25 -2.08 -10.34 -0.69
CA ASP A 25 -0.84 -10.67 0.03
C ASP A 25 -1.06 -10.82 1.55
N ILE A 26 -1.95 -10.01 2.14
CA ILE A 26 -2.23 -10.04 3.58
C ILE A 26 -3.15 -11.21 3.91
N ILE A 27 -4.14 -11.45 3.05
CA ILE A 27 -5.11 -12.53 3.18
C ILE A 27 -4.42 -13.90 3.08
N ILE A 28 -3.48 -14.08 2.16
CA ILE A 28 -2.70 -15.31 2.00
C ILE A 28 -1.93 -15.64 3.28
N VAL A 29 -1.28 -14.65 3.90
CA VAL A 29 -0.54 -14.87 5.16
C VAL A 29 -1.47 -15.36 6.26
N PHE A 30 -2.68 -14.79 6.38
CA PHE A 30 -3.67 -15.27 7.35
C PHE A 30 -4.05 -16.73 7.11
N PHE A 31 -4.33 -17.11 5.86
CA PHE A 31 -4.71 -18.48 5.51
C PHE A 31 -3.61 -19.50 5.78
N VAL A 32 -2.34 -19.15 5.59
CA VAL A 32 -1.22 -20.03 5.94
C VAL A 32 -1.20 -20.33 7.43
N PHE A 33 -1.34 -19.32 8.28
CA PHE A 33 -1.41 -19.52 9.73
C PHE A 33 -2.67 -20.26 10.16
N ALA A 34 -3.81 -20.02 9.50
CA ALA A 34 -5.03 -20.75 9.75
C ALA A 34 -4.89 -22.24 9.40
N TYR A 35 -4.30 -22.55 8.25
CA TYR A 35 -4.01 -23.93 7.84
C TYR A 35 -3.10 -24.63 8.86
N ILE A 36 -2.01 -23.99 9.25
CA ILE A 36 -1.09 -24.52 10.27
C ILE A 36 -1.81 -24.75 11.60
N GLY A 37 -2.61 -23.78 12.07
CA GLY A 37 -3.31 -23.86 13.34
C GLY A 37 -4.35 -24.97 13.41
N PHE A 38 -5.01 -25.28 12.28
CA PHE A 38 -6.05 -26.32 12.23
C PHE A 38 -5.51 -27.73 11.97
N PHE A 39 -4.46 -27.87 11.15
CA PHE A 39 -4.04 -29.19 10.65
C PHE A 39 -2.79 -29.78 11.32
N ILE A 40 -1.97 -28.97 11.99
CA ILE A 40 -0.69 -29.42 12.56
C ILE A 40 -0.77 -29.77 14.06
N PRO A 41 -1.29 -28.89 14.94
CA PRO A 41 -1.32 -29.18 16.36
C PRO A 41 -2.43 -30.17 16.73
N GLU A 42 -2.09 -31.18 17.54
CA GLU A 42 -3.07 -32.10 18.13
C GLU A 42 -3.78 -31.49 19.35
N SER A 43 -3.22 -30.43 19.94
CA SER A 43 -3.76 -29.77 21.13
C SER A 43 -4.53 -28.50 20.78
N PHE A 44 -5.73 -28.38 21.34
CA PHE A 44 -6.61 -27.23 21.12
C PHE A 44 -5.98 -25.90 21.59
N THR A 45 -5.16 -25.94 22.64
CA THR A 45 -4.44 -24.77 23.14
C THR A 45 -3.40 -24.27 22.13
N ALA A 46 -2.65 -25.16 21.49
CA ALA A 46 -1.68 -24.78 20.47
C ALA A 46 -2.36 -24.20 19.21
N THR A 47 -3.51 -24.73 18.79
CA THR A 47 -4.33 -24.14 17.71
C THR A 47 -4.68 -22.69 18.00
N ILE A 48 -5.17 -22.39 19.21
CA ILE A 48 -5.56 -21.02 19.59
C ILE A 48 -4.35 -20.08 19.54
N VAL A 49 -3.19 -20.51 20.08
CA VAL A 49 -1.99 -19.68 20.10
C VAL A 49 -1.50 -19.37 18.68
N ILE A 50 -1.49 -20.35 17.79
CA ILE A 50 -1.06 -20.18 16.40
C ILE A 50 -2.02 -19.26 15.63
N LEU A 51 -3.33 -19.41 15.83
CA LEU A 51 -4.32 -18.53 15.21
C LEU A 51 -4.20 -17.09 15.72
N ALA A 52 -4.02 -16.90 17.01
CA ALA A 52 -3.79 -15.58 17.60
C ALA A 52 -2.52 -14.93 17.05
N LEU A 53 -1.42 -15.68 16.91
CA LEU A 53 -0.19 -15.21 16.27
C LEU A 53 -0.41 -14.82 14.81
N GLY A 54 -1.14 -15.63 14.04
CA GLY A 54 -1.50 -15.32 12.66
C GLY A 54 -2.29 -14.01 12.53
N MET A 55 -3.27 -13.76 13.42
CA MET A 55 -4.00 -12.50 13.48
C MET A 55 -3.11 -11.31 13.83
N LEU A 56 -2.18 -11.46 14.78
CA LEU A 56 -1.26 -10.40 15.16
C LEU A 56 -0.31 -10.02 14.02
N ILE A 57 0.29 -11.03 13.38
CA ILE A 57 1.23 -10.84 12.26
C ILE A 57 0.53 -10.17 11.08
N THR A 58 -0.67 -10.62 10.72
CA THR A 58 -1.44 -10.04 9.61
C THR A 58 -1.85 -8.60 9.89
N SER A 59 -2.27 -8.29 11.13
CA SER A 59 -2.56 -6.91 11.57
C SER A 59 -1.32 -6.01 11.49
N LEU A 60 -0.15 -6.53 11.89
CA LEU A 60 1.12 -5.80 11.82
C LEU A 60 1.53 -5.52 10.38
N ILE A 61 1.47 -6.52 9.50
CA ILE A 61 1.76 -6.36 8.07
C ILE A 61 0.80 -5.35 7.43
N ASN A 62 -0.49 -5.41 7.77
CA ASN A 62 -1.47 -4.45 7.25
C ASN A 62 -1.14 -3.02 7.72
N LYS A 63 -0.81 -2.84 9.01
CA LYS A 63 -0.34 -1.54 9.53
C LYS A 63 0.91 -1.05 8.81
N LEU A 64 1.89 -1.92 8.55
CA LEU A 64 3.11 -1.57 7.80
C LEU A 64 2.81 -1.20 6.34
N LYS A 65 1.92 -1.94 5.67
CA LYS A 65 1.51 -1.67 4.28
C LYS A 65 0.75 -0.35 4.17
N LYS A 66 -0.09 -0.02 5.15
CA LYS A 66 -0.78 1.28 5.26
C LYS A 66 0.16 2.42 5.67
N SER A 67 1.15 2.14 6.51
CA SER A 67 2.17 3.09 6.95
C SER A 67 3.21 3.40 5.88
N LYS A 68 3.33 2.59 4.82
CA LYS A 68 4.05 2.98 3.59
C LYS A 68 3.36 4.20 2.98
N VAL A 69 3.74 5.38 3.47
CA VAL A 69 3.49 6.66 2.83
C VAL A 69 4.08 6.54 1.43
N ARG A 70 3.21 6.50 0.40
CA ARG A 70 3.58 6.50 -1.02
C ARG A 70 4.36 7.78 -1.32
N GLY A 71 5.64 7.83 -0.95
CA GLY A 71 6.43 9.05 -0.99
C GLY A 71 7.56 9.12 0.03
N PHE A 72 7.46 8.47 1.20
CA PHE A 72 8.48 8.60 2.25
C PHE A 72 9.84 8.02 1.83
N PHE A 73 9.87 6.81 1.26
CA PHE A 73 11.10 6.25 0.69
C PHE A 73 11.63 7.08 -0.49
N LYS A 74 10.73 7.65 -1.33
CA LYS A 74 11.14 8.56 -2.40
C LYS A 74 11.72 9.87 -1.85
N HIS A 75 11.22 10.35 -0.71
CA HIS A 75 11.65 11.55 -0.03
C HIS A 75 13.01 11.36 0.66
N ILE A 76 13.22 10.21 1.32
CA ILE A 76 14.53 9.83 1.85
C ILE A 76 15.55 9.71 0.71
N LEU A 77 15.19 9.02 -0.38
CA LEU A 77 16.08 8.88 -1.55
C LEU A 77 16.39 10.23 -2.23
N TYR A 78 15.46 11.19 -2.16
CA TYR A 78 15.67 12.59 -2.57
C TYR A 78 16.65 13.31 -1.63
N MET A 79 16.48 13.19 -0.31
CA MET A 79 17.41 13.79 0.66
C MET A 79 18.84 13.23 0.55
N VAL A 80 18.97 11.93 0.29
CA VAL A 80 20.27 11.24 0.17
C VAL A 80 20.93 11.47 -1.20
N GLY A 81 20.26 12.18 -2.13
CA GLY A 81 20.85 12.62 -3.40
C GLY A 81 21.03 11.53 -4.46
N ILE A 82 20.54 10.31 -4.23
CA ILE A 82 20.70 9.16 -5.14
C ILE A 82 19.88 9.34 -6.43
N LYS A 83 18.83 10.16 -6.41
CA LYS A 83 18.00 10.42 -7.60
C LYS A 83 17.83 11.93 -7.82
N LYS A 84 18.51 12.48 -8.85
CA LYS A 84 18.30 13.86 -9.30
C LYS A 84 16.85 14.02 -9.76
N THR A 85 16.23 15.12 -9.32
CA THR A 85 14.91 15.55 -9.73
C THR A 85 14.85 15.69 -11.25
N LYS A 86 13.79 15.17 -11.89
CA LYS A 86 13.42 15.69 -13.21
C LYS A 86 13.16 17.19 -13.00
N THR A 87 13.89 17.98 -13.76
CA THR A 87 13.93 19.44 -13.80
C THR A 87 12.56 20.03 -13.48
N PHE A 88 12.40 20.58 -12.27
CA PHE A 88 11.29 21.49 -12.03
C PHE A 88 11.53 22.70 -12.93
N PRO A 89 10.53 23.17 -13.69
CA PRO A 89 10.70 24.36 -14.49
C PRO A 89 11.08 25.51 -13.53
N PRO A 90 12.10 26.30 -13.88
CA PRO A 90 12.55 27.38 -13.02
C PRO A 90 11.43 28.41 -12.82
N SER A 91 11.38 29.04 -11.65
CA SER A 91 10.25 29.84 -11.15
C SER A 91 9.83 31.02 -12.04
N TYR A 92 10.63 31.38 -13.04
CA TYR A 92 10.37 32.45 -13.99
C TYR A 92 9.56 32.01 -15.23
N MET A 93 9.35 30.70 -15.46
CA MET A 93 8.47 30.23 -16.53
C MET A 93 7.01 30.36 -16.08
N ARG A 94 6.42 31.56 -16.31
CA ARG A 94 5.06 31.92 -15.89
C ARG A 94 3.96 31.77 -16.95
N TYR A 95 4.30 31.43 -18.20
CA TYR A 95 3.30 31.34 -19.28
C TYR A 95 3.61 30.16 -20.20
N PHE A 96 2.57 29.36 -20.46
CA PHE A 96 2.44 28.48 -21.63
C PHE A 96 1.55 29.19 -22.65
#